data_AF-A0A0U5D8N0-F1
#
_entry.id   AF-A0A0U5D8N0-F1
#
_cell.length_a   1.000
_cell.length_b   1.000
_cell.length_c   1.000
_cell.angle_alpha   90.00
_cell.angle_beta   90.00
_cell.angle_gamma   90.00
#
_symmetry.space_group_name_H-M   'P 1'
#
loop_
_entity.id
_entity.type
_entity.pdbx_description
1 polymer ?
#
loop_
_entity_poly.entity_id
_entity_poly.type
_entity_poly.pdbx_seq_one_letter_code
_entity_poly.pdbx_strand_id
1 'polypeptide(L)'
;MAMTEEEKREIAMMTADILSKRNEPKISPDWRKLSDEIRDFIKSRTANTNKDGVGYMTIQNSIYMPIKYVLGLKDVRQITADQVPTARKIFEFIRALKEENE
;
A
#
# COMPACT_ATOMS: atom_id res chain seq x y z
N MET A 1 7.45 1.80 48.76
CA MET A 1 7.22 3.20 48.31
C MET A 1 6.09 3.18 47.31
N ALA A 2 5.07 4.02 47.50
CA ALA A 2 4.02 4.18 46.50
C ALA A 2 4.50 5.16 45.43
N MET A 3 4.26 4.84 44.16
CA MET A 3 4.54 5.75 43.04
C MET A 3 3.87 7.10 43.25
N THR A 4 4.59 8.15 42.90
CA THR A 4 4.12 9.53 42.90
C THR A 4 3.14 9.78 41.75
N GLU A 5 2.31 10.83 41.86
CA GLU A 5 1.34 11.19 40.83
C GLU A 5 2.00 11.65 39.51
N GLU A 6 3.23 12.15 39.59
CA GLU A 6 4.02 12.58 38.44
C GLU A 6 4.52 11.38 37.63
N GLU A 7 5.05 10.36 38.31
CA GLU A 7 5.43 9.09 37.68
C GLU A 7 4.23 8.39 37.02
N LYS A 8 3.04 8.45 37.66
CA LYS A 8 1.80 7.91 37.06
C LYS A 8 1.42 8.64 35.77
N ARG A 9 1.58 9.97 35.72
CA ARG A 9 1.31 10.77 34.51
C ARG A 9 2.29 10.48 33.40
N GLU A 10 3.59 10.38 33.69
CA GLU A 10 4.60 10.00 32.69
C GLU A 10 4.31 8.63 32.09
N ILE A 11 4.01 7.64 32.93
CA ILE A 11 3.65 6.29 32.47
C ILE A 11 2.40 6.32 31.60
N ALA A 12 1.38 7.10 31.99
CA ALA A 12 0.15 7.23 31.20
C ALA A 12 0.42 7.85 29.81
N MET A 13 1.26 8.90 29.74
CA MET A 13 1.64 9.53 28.47
C MET A 13 2.47 8.60 27.58
N MET A 14 3.47 7.91 28.15
CA MET A 14 4.26 6.92 27.41
C MET A 14 3.39 5.78 26.89
N THR A 15 2.45 5.30 27.70
CA THR A 15 1.53 4.22 27.30
C THR A 15 0.61 4.68 26.16
N ALA A 16 0.10 5.91 26.22
CA ALA A 16 -0.73 6.49 25.17
C ALA A 16 0.03 6.63 23.83
N ASP A 17 1.29 7.07 23.86
CA ASP A 17 2.15 7.17 22.67
C ASP A 17 2.51 5.80 22.08
N ILE A 18 2.75 4.80 22.92
CA ILE A 18 2.99 3.42 22.45
C ILE A 18 1.72 2.84 21.82
N LEU A 19 0.56 3.07 22.42
CA LEU A 19 -0.72 2.60 21.90
C LEU A 19 -1.11 3.32 20.59
N SER A 20 -0.84 4.62 20.47
CA SER A 20 -1.10 5.37 19.24
C SER A 20 -0.26 4.84 18.07
N LYS A 21 1.03 4.55 18.30
CA LYS A 21 1.94 3.96 17.30
C LYS A 21 1.58 2.52 16.95
N ARG A 22 1.10 1.72 17.91
CA ARG A 22 0.60 0.35 17.64
C ARG A 22 -0.69 0.32 16.83
N ASN A 23 -1.50 1.37 16.93
CA ASN A 23 -2.74 1.55 16.20
C ASN A 23 -2.56 2.22 14.83
N GLU A 24 -1.31 2.49 14.40
CA GLU A 24 -1.07 2.81 12.99
C GLU A 24 -1.63 1.66 12.14
N PRO A 25 -2.41 1.97 11.08
CA PRO A 25 -3.08 0.94 10.31
C PRO A 25 -2.03 0.00 9.71
N LYS A 26 -1.99 -1.22 10.24
CA LYS A 26 -1.24 -2.32 9.62
C LYS A 26 -1.78 -2.44 8.20
N ILE A 27 -0.86 -2.39 7.24
CA ILE A 27 -1.14 -2.62 5.81
C ILE A 27 -2.11 -3.80 5.71
N SER A 28 -3.27 -3.57 5.11
CA SER A 28 -4.32 -4.60 4.98
C SER A 28 -3.70 -5.90 4.43
N PRO A 29 -3.91 -7.07 5.07
CA PRO A 29 -3.40 -8.34 4.56
C PRO A 29 -3.84 -8.63 3.12
N ASP A 30 -5.06 -8.23 2.76
CA ASP A 30 -5.60 -8.41 1.42
C ASP A 30 -4.98 -7.44 0.42
N TRP A 31 -4.68 -6.21 0.87
CA TRP A 31 -3.89 -5.29 0.06
C TRP A 31 -2.47 -5.82 -0.15
N ARG A 32 -1.85 -6.42 0.87
CA ARG A 32 -0.52 -7.02 0.74
C ARG A 32 -0.48 -8.08 -0.37
N LYS A 33 -1.47 -9.00 -0.38
CA LYS A 33 -1.61 -10.00 -1.44
C LYS A 33 -1.74 -9.37 -2.82
N LEU A 34 -2.64 -8.40 -2.98
CA LEU A 34 -2.81 -7.70 -4.26
C LEU A 34 -1.55 -6.93 -4.68
N SER A 35 -0.84 -6.31 -3.74
CA SER A 35 0.41 -5.58 -4.02
C SER A 35 1.53 -6.52 -4.46
N ASP A 36 1.58 -7.74 -3.92
CA ASP A 36 2.52 -8.78 -4.38
C ASP A 36 2.16 -9.24 -5.81
N GLU A 37 0.87 -9.45 -6.12
CA GLU A 37 0.43 -9.76 -7.49
C GLU A 37 0.80 -8.65 -8.51
N ILE A 38 0.59 -7.39 -8.14
CA ILE A 38 0.98 -6.23 -8.97
C ILE A 38 2.50 -6.21 -9.16
N ARG A 39 3.28 -6.48 -8.10
CA ARG A 39 4.74 -6.54 -8.17
C ARG A 39 5.20 -7.61 -9.15
N ASP A 40 4.61 -8.80 -9.09
CA ASP A 40 4.99 -9.92 -9.95
C ASP A 40 4.61 -9.65 -11.41
N PHE A 41 3.46 -9.02 -11.66
CA PHE A 41 3.07 -8.53 -12.98
C PHE A 41 4.07 -7.50 -13.54
N ILE A 42 4.52 -6.54 -12.73
CA ILE A 42 5.51 -5.55 -13.20
C ILE A 42 6.84 -6.24 -13.47
N LYS A 43 7.29 -7.12 -12.57
CA LYS A 43 8.54 -7.86 -12.73
C LYS A 43 8.56 -8.66 -14.03
N SER A 44 7.49 -9.39 -14.36
CA SER A 44 7.45 -10.19 -15.59
C SER A 44 7.61 -9.32 -16.84
N ARG A 45 7.07 -8.10 -16.84
CA ARG A 45 7.21 -7.13 -17.95
C ARG A 45 8.57 -6.45 -17.99
N THR A 46 9.21 -6.25 -16.84
CA THR A 46 10.54 -5.62 -16.77
C THR A 46 11.71 -6.60 -16.84
N ALA A 47 11.46 -7.91 -16.70
CA ALA A 47 12.50 -8.93 -16.65
C ALA A 47 13.27 -9.06 -17.98
N ASN A 48 12.61 -8.75 -19.10
CA ASN A 48 13.17 -8.91 -20.45
C ASN A 48 13.43 -7.57 -21.16
N THR A 49 13.24 -6.44 -20.47
CA THR A 49 13.50 -5.13 -21.06
C THR A 49 14.98 -4.78 -20.99
N ASN A 50 15.60 -4.57 -22.15
CA ASN A 50 16.92 -3.95 -22.30
C ASN A 50 16.90 -2.51 -21.73
N LYS A 51 18.04 -1.80 -21.77
CA LYS A 51 18.20 -0.42 -21.26
C LYS A 51 17.15 0.61 -21.75
N ASP A 52 16.43 0.31 -22.84
CA ASP A 52 15.42 1.20 -23.44
C ASP A 52 13.96 0.83 -23.10
N GLY A 53 13.72 -0.24 -22.32
CA GLY A 53 12.36 -0.65 -21.98
C GLY A 53 11.73 0.16 -20.84
N VAL A 54 10.42 0.00 -20.66
CA VAL A 54 9.66 0.75 -19.65
C VAL A 54 10.10 0.33 -18.24
N GLY A 55 10.65 1.27 -17.48
CA GLY A 55 11.14 1.00 -16.13
C GLY A 55 10.03 0.59 -15.15
N TYR A 56 10.42 -0.23 -14.17
CA TYR A 56 9.54 -0.74 -13.09
C TYR A 56 8.69 0.35 -12.44
N MET A 57 9.31 1.48 -12.09
CA MET A 57 8.63 2.61 -11.45
C MET A 57 7.55 3.24 -12.34
N THR A 58 7.76 3.27 -13.65
CA THR A 58 6.79 3.81 -14.60
C THR A 58 5.55 2.93 -14.66
N ILE A 59 5.72 1.61 -14.75
CA ILE A 59 4.60 0.67 -14.75
C ILE A 59 3.87 0.71 -13.39
N GLN A 60 4.62 0.72 -12.29
CA GLN A 60 4.05 0.84 -10.95
C GLN A 60 3.20 2.11 -10.81
N ASN A 61 3.70 3.26 -11.28
CA ASN A 61 2.95 4.52 -11.24
C ASN A 61 1.70 4.47 -12.11
N SER A 62 1.76 3.81 -13.27
CA SER A 62 0.59 3.63 -14.14
C SER A 62 -0.54 2.84 -13.48
N ILE A 63 -0.23 2.03 -12.46
CA ILE A 63 -1.22 1.25 -11.69
C ILE A 63 -1.61 1.97 -10.40
N TYR A 64 -0.63 2.42 -9.61
CA TYR A 64 -0.87 2.98 -8.28
C TYR A 64 -1.49 4.38 -8.33
N MET A 65 -1.21 5.20 -9.34
CA MET A 65 -1.81 6.54 -9.43
C MET A 65 -3.33 6.47 -9.65
N PRO A 66 -3.85 5.66 -10.60
CA PRO A 66 -5.30 5.45 -10.73
C PRO A 66 -5.95 4.89 -9.47
N ILE A 67 -5.34 3.90 -8.82
CA ILE A 67 -5.87 3.34 -7.57
C ILE A 67 -5.99 4.43 -6.49
N LYS A 68 -4.93 5.21 -6.28
CA LYS A 68 -4.94 6.33 -5.32
C LYS A 68 -6.00 7.37 -5.65
N TYR A 69 -6.11 7.74 -6.93
CA TYR A 69 -7.05 8.75 -7.39
C TYR A 69 -8.50 8.31 -7.14
N VAL A 70 -8.87 7.10 -7.55
CA VAL A 70 -10.24 6.56 -7.39
C VAL A 70 -10.60 6.36 -5.92
N LEU A 71 -9.64 5.92 -5.09
CA LEU A 71 -9.88 5.70 -3.66
C LEU A 71 -9.73 6.97 -2.80
N GLY A 72 -9.31 8.10 -3.38
CA GLY A 72 -9.07 9.35 -2.64
C GLY A 72 -7.89 9.27 -1.65
N LEU A 73 -6.87 8.45 -1.94
CA LEU A 73 -5.76 8.18 -1.04
C LEU A 73 -4.49 8.93 -1.44
N LYS A 74 -3.71 9.38 -0.45
CA LYS A 74 -2.37 9.95 -0.69
C LYS A 74 -1.33 8.85 -0.91
N ASP A 75 -1.50 7.71 -0.25
CA ASP A 75 -0.59 6.57 -0.30
C ASP A 75 -1.37 5.26 -0.37
N VAL A 76 -0.90 4.32 -1.21
CA VAL A 76 -1.49 2.98 -1.36
C VAL A 76 -1.39 2.14 -0.08
N ARG A 77 -0.45 2.46 0.82
CA ARG A 77 -0.35 1.82 2.15
C ARG A 77 -1.56 2.11 3.05
N GLN A 78 -2.36 3.13 2.71
CA GLN A 78 -3.59 3.48 3.43
C GLN A 78 -4.81 2.67 2.97
N ILE A 79 -4.66 1.79 1.98
CA ILE A 79 -5.76 0.97 1.46
C ILE A 79 -6.28 0.04 2.55
N THR A 80 -7.57 0.15 2.85
CA THR A 80 -8.28 -0.71 3.80
C THR A 80 -8.81 -1.96 3.12
N ALA A 81 -9.21 -2.98 3.90
CA ALA A 81 -9.68 -4.26 3.36
C ALA A 81 -10.91 -4.12 2.46
N ASP A 82 -11.86 -3.25 2.81
CA ASP A 82 -13.06 -2.94 2.02
C ASP A 82 -12.77 -2.23 0.69
N GLN A 83 -11.62 -1.56 0.58
CA GLN A 83 -11.19 -0.88 -0.64
C GLN A 83 -10.43 -1.80 -1.61
N VAL A 84 -9.93 -2.95 -1.15
CA VAL A 84 -9.16 -3.90 -1.97
C VAL A 84 -9.94 -4.40 -3.20
N PRO A 85 -11.23 -4.74 -3.13
CA PRO A 85 -12.00 -5.15 -4.32
C PRO A 85 -12.00 -4.08 -5.43
N THR A 86 -12.11 -2.81 -5.06
CA THR A 86 -12.06 -1.68 -6.00
C THR A 86 -10.65 -1.53 -6.58
N ALA A 87 -9.60 -1.59 -5.75
CA ALA A 87 -8.22 -1.56 -6.22
C ALA A 87 -7.92 -2.70 -7.20
N ARG A 88 -8.44 -3.90 -6.94
CA ARG A 88 -8.31 -5.06 -7.83
C ARG A 88 -8.97 -4.81 -9.19
N LYS A 89 -10.19 -4.29 -9.23
CA LYS A 89 -10.87 -3.96 -10.50
C LYS A 89 -10.06 -2.99 -11.35
N ILE A 90 -9.46 -1.98 -10.74
CA ILE A 90 -8.61 -1.01 -11.44
C ILE A 90 -7.34 -1.68 -11.98
N PHE A 91 -6.68 -2.52 -11.17
CA PHE A 91 -5.52 -3.28 -11.61
C PHE A 91 -5.85 -4.20 -12.80
N GLU A 92 -6.92 -4.99 -12.71
CA GLU A 92 -7.35 -5.90 -13.77
C GLU A 92 -7.71 -5.15 -15.06
N PHE A 93 -8.38 -4.00 -14.95
CA PHE A 93 -8.66 -3.14 -16.10
C PHE A 93 -7.38 -2.66 -16.79
N ILE A 94 -6.40 -2.16 -16.02
CA ILE A 94 -5.12 -1.70 -16.57
C ILE A 94 -4.33 -2.88 -17.15
N ARG A 95 -4.40 -4.05 -16.51
CA ARG A 95 -3.74 -5.27 -17.01
C ARG A 95 -4.31 -5.66 -18.37
N ALA A 96 -5.64 -5.73 -18.50
CA ALA A 96 -6.31 -6.07 -19.76
C ALA A 96 -5.95 -5.09 -20.89
N LEU A 97 -6.00 -3.77 -20.62
CA LEU A 97 -5.59 -2.76 -21.60
C LEU A 97 -4.14 -2.95 -22.08
N LYS A 98 -3.25 -3.44 -21.23
CA LYS A 98 -1.85 -3.67 -21.59
C LYS A 98 -1.60 -5.00 -22.29
N GLU A 99 -2.49 -5.97 -22.15
CA GLU A 99 -2.47 -7.24 -22.88
C GLU A 99 -3.08 -7.07 -24.29
N GLU A 100 -4.07 -6.19 -24.46
CA GLU A 100 -4.68 -5.91 -25.77
C GLU A 100 -3.79 -5.06 -26.71
N ASN A 101 -2.78 -4.38 -26.18
CA ASN A 101 -1.89 -3.47 -26.93
C ASN A 101 -0.47 -4.02 -27.15
N GLU A 102 -0.21 -5.29 -26.79
CA GLU A 102 1.04 -6.04 -27.06
C GLU A 102 0.83 -7.07 -28.16
#